data_AF-A0A4Q3FD67-F1
#
_entry.id   AF-A0A4Q3FD67-F1
#
_cell.length_a   1.000
_cell.length_b   1.000
_cell.length_c   1.000
_cell.angle_alpha   90.00
_cell.angle_beta   90.00
_cell.angle_gamma   90.00
#
_symmetry.space_group_name_H-M   'P 1'
#
loop_
_entity.id
_entity.type
_entity.pdbx_description
1 polymer ?
#
loop_
_entity_poly.entity_id
_entity_poly.type
_entity_poly.pdbx_seq_one_letter_code
_entity_poly.pdbx_strand_id
1 'polypeptide(L)'
;MHKHTCSFAFCQYYYGGAPGLAERLRERLAERFPGLPVAGTFSPPFGAVPDDEDAATVRMINEARPDIVWVGLSTPKQEYWMAGHVGRIDAPVLIGVGAAFDFLAGTKRQAPLWMQRNGLEWLFRLLSEPRRLWRRYGKIVPQFMIGASLQLLRGKNASETTPKI
;
A
#
# COMPACT_ATOMS: atom_id res chain seq x y z
N MET A 1 -20.78 27.63 -4.60
CA MET A 1 -19.92 26.74 -5.41
C MET A 1 -18.51 26.84 -4.84
N HIS A 2 -18.19 26.03 -3.83
CA HIS A 2 -16.93 26.14 -3.07
C HIS A 2 -15.78 25.52 -3.88
N LYS A 3 -14.89 26.36 -4.41
CA LYS A 3 -13.61 25.95 -4.99
C LYS A 3 -12.68 25.58 -3.83
N HIS A 4 -12.57 24.29 -3.52
CA HIS A 4 -11.53 23.78 -2.62
C HIS A 4 -10.18 23.81 -3.35
N THR A 5 -9.59 25.00 -3.48
CA THR A 5 -8.19 25.14 -3.90
C THR A 5 -7.34 24.87 -2.67
N CYS A 6 -7.09 23.59 -2.37
CA CYS A 6 -6.04 23.24 -1.43
C CYS A 6 -4.71 23.51 -2.14
N SER A 7 -4.14 24.70 -1.89
CA SER A 7 -2.76 25.01 -2.22
C SER A 7 -1.89 23.97 -1.52
N PHE A 8 -1.22 23.09 -2.28
CA PHE A 8 -0.47 21.99 -1.71
C PHE A 8 0.67 22.55 -0.83
N ALA A 9 0.51 22.44 0.48
CA ALA A 9 1.48 22.93 1.46
C ALA A 9 2.61 21.94 1.76
N PHE A 10 2.42 20.65 1.47
CA PHE A 10 3.34 19.58 1.87
C PHE A 10 4.08 18.98 0.68
N CYS A 11 5.41 18.98 0.75
CA CYS A 11 6.33 18.38 -0.20
C CYS A 11 6.46 16.87 0.01
N GLN A 12 6.24 16.11 -1.06
CA GLN A 12 6.12 14.66 -1.03
C GLN A 12 7.43 13.96 -1.41
N TYR A 13 7.76 12.84 -0.79
CA TYR A 13 8.81 11.93 -1.25
C TYR A 13 8.24 10.51 -1.45
N TYR A 14 8.49 9.90 -2.61
CA TYR A 14 8.01 8.55 -2.91
C TYR A 14 9.16 7.54 -2.83
N TYR A 15 9.15 6.69 -1.80
CA TYR A 15 10.18 5.69 -1.56
C TYR A 15 9.60 4.27 -1.72
N GLY A 16 10.20 3.44 -2.57
CA GLY A 16 9.75 2.05 -2.78
C GLY A 16 9.13 1.79 -4.15
N GLY A 17 8.71 0.53 -4.36
CA GLY A 17 8.28 0.03 -5.65
C GLY A 17 9.39 -0.61 -6.47
N ALA A 18 9.03 -1.12 -7.65
CA ALA A 18 10.01 -1.59 -8.62
C ALA A 18 10.83 -0.39 -9.18
N PRO A 19 12.02 -0.63 -9.75
CA PRO A 19 12.75 0.41 -10.47
C PRO A 19 11.86 1.13 -11.49
N GLY A 20 11.82 2.46 -11.45
CA GLY A 20 11.00 3.29 -12.33
C GLY A 20 9.54 3.48 -11.88
N LEU A 21 9.06 2.78 -10.85
CA LEU A 21 7.67 2.92 -10.38
C LEU A 21 7.43 4.27 -9.71
N ALA A 22 8.35 4.70 -8.84
CA ALA A 22 8.22 5.94 -8.09
C ALA A 22 8.28 7.17 -9.01
N GLU A 23 9.13 7.13 -10.04
CA GLU A 23 9.25 8.17 -11.07
C GLU A 23 7.96 8.28 -11.89
N ARG A 24 7.43 7.14 -12.34
CA ARG A 24 6.15 7.08 -13.06
C ARG A 24 4.99 7.56 -12.20
N LEU A 25 5.01 7.26 -10.90
CA LEU A 25 4.02 7.76 -9.95
C LEU A 25 4.08 9.30 -9.88
N ARG A 26 5.28 9.88 -9.76
CA ARG A 26 5.48 11.33 -9.77
C ARG A 26 4.90 11.97 -11.04
N GLU A 27 5.17 11.39 -12.21
CA GLU A 27 4.64 11.89 -13.50
C GLU A 27 3.10 11.87 -13.52
N ARG A 28 2.49 10.73 -13.16
CA ARG A 28 1.03 10.58 -13.10
C ARG A 28 0.37 11.56 -12.13
N LEU A 29 1.00 11.80 -10.99
CA LEU A 29 0.47 12.72 -9.99
C LEU A 29 0.65 14.17 -10.40
N ALA A 30 1.74 14.52 -11.11
CA ALA A 30 1.93 15.86 -11.67
C ALA A 30 0.89 16.21 -12.73
N GLU A 31 0.50 15.24 -13.58
CA GLU A 31 -0.61 15.40 -14.54
C GLU A 31 -1.94 15.62 -13.84
N ARG A 32 -2.22 14.82 -12.81
CA ARG A 32 -3.52 14.83 -12.11
C ARG A 32 -3.67 16.00 -11.13
N PHE A 33 -2.57 16.44 -10.53
CA PHE A 33 -2.52 17.50 -9.53
C PHE A 33 -1.43 18.51 -9.88
N PRO A 34 -1.69 19.43 -10.83
CA PRO A 34 -0.74 20.47 -11.20
C PRO A 34 -0.34 21.29 -9.98
N GLY A 35 0.98 21.44 -9.76
CA GLY A 35 1.54 22.16 -8.62
C GLY A 35 1.71 21.34 -7.34
N LEU A 36 1.50 20.01 -7.37
CA LEU A 36 1.89 19.13 -6.26
C LEU A 36 3.42 19.11 -6.10
N PRO A 37 3.97 19.60 -4.97
CA PRO A 37 5.41 19.59 -4.75
C PRO A 37 5.89 18.17 -4.43
N VAL A 38 6.91 17.72 -5.17
CA VAL A 38 7.56 16.42 -4.97
C VAL A 38 9.05 16.65 -4.79
N ALA A 39 9.55 16.37 -3.59
CA ALA A 39 10.95 16.50 -3.20
C ALA A 39 11.86 15.50 -3.91
N GLY A 40 11.36 14.28 -4.14
CA GLY A 40 12.15 13.23 -4.76
C GLY A 40 11.42 11.88 -4.85
N THR A 41 12.06 10.96 -5.56
CA THR A 41 11.63 9.58 -5.73
C THR A 41 12.83 8.66 -5.62
N PHE A 42 12.65 7.48 -5.02
CA PHE A 42 13.69 6.47 -4.98
C PHE A 42 13.11 5.06 -4.83
N SER A 43 13.53 4.14 -5.69
CA SER A 43 13.20 2.71 -5.58
C SER A 43 14.44 1.94 -5.13
N PRO A 44 14.52 1.46 -3.87
CA PRO A 44 15.64 0.66 -3.40
C PRO A 44 15.70 -0.68 -4.13
N PRO A 45 16.88 -1.31 -4.23
CA PRO A 45 17.01 -2.63 -4.84
C PRO A 45 16.18 -3.69 -4.09
N PHE A 46 15.81 -4.74 -4.82
CA PHE A 46 15.15 -5.89 -4.20
C PHE A 46 16.14 -6.69 -3.35
N GLY A 47 15.73 -7.03 -2.13
CA GLY A 47 16.53 -7.83 -1.21
C GLY A 47 16.97 -7.07 0.03
N ALA A 48 18.03 -7.57 0.66
CA ALA A 48 18.73 -6.91 1.75
C ALA A 48 19.51 -5.72 1.19
N VAL A 49 19.40 -4.58 1.87
CA VAL A 49 20.15 -3.36 1.53
C VAL A 49 21.32 -3.28 2.51
N PRO A 50 22.56 -3.18 2.03
CA PRO A 50 23.72 -2.94 2.89
C PRO A 50 23.57 -1.67 3.73
N ASP A 51 24.16 -1.63 4.92
CA ASP A 51 24.00 -0.51 5.87
C ASP A 51 24.51 0.82 5.29
N ASP A 52 25.54 0.80 4.44
CA ASP A 52 26.08 1.97 3.76
C ASP A 52 25.13 2.52 2.68
N GLU A 53 24.46 1.63 1.93
CA GLU A 53 23.42 2.00 0.97
C GLU A 53 22.16 2.55 1.68
N ASP A 54 21.79 1.97 2.82
CA ASP A 54 20.70 2.45 3.66
C ASP A 54 21.02 3.85 4.22
N ALA A 55 22.25 4.06 4.72
CA ALA A 55 22.71 5.37 5.16
C ALA A 55 22.74 6.41 4.02
N ALA A 56 23.12 6.01 2.80
CA ALA A 56 23.05 6.87 1.61
C ALA A 56 21.59 7.24 1.27
N THR A 57 20.67 6.28 1.39
CA THR A 57 19.23 6.50 1.21
C THR A 57 18.70 7.52 2.22
N VAL A 58 19.07 7.39 3.50
CA VAL A 58 18.69 8.36 4.54
C VAL A 58 19.17 9.77 4.21
N ARG A 59 20.44 9.92 3.83
CA ARG A 59 21.00 11.22 3.44
C ARG A 59 20.23 11.82 2.26
N MET A 60 19.97 11.04 1.22
CA MET A 60 19.23 11.48 0.05
C MET A 60 17.82 11.98 0.40
N ILE A 61 17.11 11.26 1.28
CA ILE A 61 15.76 11.66 1.70
C ILE A 61 15.83 12.96 2.52
N ASN A 62 16.75 13.07 3.48
CA ASN A 62 16.86 14.24 4.35
C ASN A 62 17.32 15.49 3.59
N GLU A 63 18.26 15.35 2.64
CA GLU A 63 18.70 16.44 1.76
C GLU A 63 17.56 16.99 0.90
N ALA A 64 16.62 16.13 0.49
CA ALA A 64 15.43 16.52 -0.26
C ALA A 64 14.38 17.27 0.59
N ARG A 65 14.52 17.23 1.93
CA ARG A 65 13.65 17.91 2.92
C ARG A 65 12.14 17.75 2.67
N PRO A 66 11.62 16.52 2.55
CA PRO A 66 10.19 16.32 2.38
C PRO A 66 9.43 16.51 3.69
N ASP A 67 8.16 16.89 3.58
CA ASP A 67 7.22 16.90 4.70
C ASP A 67 6.64 15.50 4.96
N ILE A 68 6.52 14.70 3.90
CA ILE A 68 5.93 13.35 3.96
C ILE A 68 6.75 12.38 3.12
N VAL A 69 7.14 11.25 3.72
CA VAL A 69 7.75 10.12 3.02
C VAL A 69 6.73 8.99 2.89
N TRP A 70 6.34 8.70 1.67
CA TRP A 70 5.45 7.59 1.34
C TRP A 70 6.27 6.33 1.06
N VAL A 71 6.00 5.25 1.78
CA VAL A 71 6.78 4.00 1.74
C VAL A 71 5.97 2.90 1.03
N GLY A 72 6.33 2.62 -0.21
CA GLY A 72 5.75 1.60 -1.10
C GLY A 72 6.53 0.29 -1.09
N LEU A 73 6.88 -0.25 0.09
CA LEU A 73 7.53 -1.55 0.22
C LEU A 73 6.50 -2.66 0.53
N SER A 74 6.89 -3.93 0.35
CA SER A 74 6.02 -5.05 0.76
C SER A 74 5.89 -5.14 2.28
N THR A 75 4.72 -5.53 2.78
CA THR A 75 4.57 -5.94 4.19
C THR A 75 5.28 -7.28 4.42
N PRO A 76 6.01 -7.48 5.53
CA PRO A 76 6.20 -6.57 6.66
C PRO A 76 7.43 -5.63 6.55
N LYS A 77 8.11 -5.60 5.39
CA LYS A 77 9.35 -4.82 5.19
C LYS A 77 9.11 -3.32 5.38
N GLN A 78 7.97 -2.79 4.94
CA GLN A 78 7.67 -1.36 5.12
C GLN A 78 7.61 -0.95 6.60
N GLU A 79 6.98 -1.78 7.45
CA GLU A 79 6.82 -1.48 8.87
C GLU A 79 8.17 -1.53 9.59
N TYR A 80 8.99 -2.55 9.30
CA TYR A 80 10.34 -2.65 9.87
C TYR A 80 11.25 -1.53 9.38
N TRP A 81 11.19 -1.20 8.09
CA TRP A 81 11.98 -0.10 7.54
C TRP A 81 11.61 1.22 8.22
N MET A 82 10.32 1.58 8.28
CA MET A 82 9.88 2.80 8.95
C MET A 82 10.28 2.80 10.42
N ALA A 83 10.05 1.71 11.16
CA ALA A 83 10.41 1.61 12.58
C ALA A 83 11.91 1.80 12.82
N GLY A 84 12.77 1.21 11.97
CA GLY A 84 14.23 1.37 12.04
C GLY A 84 14.74 2.73 11.55
N HIS A 85 13.87 3.56 10.99
CA HIS A 85 14.21 4.87 10.41
C HIS A 85 13.61 6.05 11.18
N VAL A 86 12.77 5.80 12.18
CA VAL A 86 12.33 6.83 13.13
C VAL A 86 13.56 7.44 13.80
N GLY A 87 13.68 8.77 13.73
CA GLY A 87 14.83 9.51 14.25
C GLY A 87 16.08 9.52 13.36
N ARG A 88 16.07 8.79 12.23
CA ARG A 88 17.10 8.88 11.17
C ARG A 88 16.61 9.71 9.98
N ILE A 89 15.32 9.60 9.66
CA ILE A 89 14.64 10.40 8.65
C ILE A 89 14.09 11.66 9.33
N ASP A 90 14.43 12.83 8.78
CA ASP A 90 14.04 14.14 9.35
C ASP A 90 12.59 14.51 9.04
N ALA A 91 11.98 13.86 8.03
CA ALA A 91 10.60 14.10 7.65
C ALA A 91 9.65 13.75 8.82
N PRO A 92 8.70 14.64 9.18
CA PRO A 92 7.82 14.42 10.33
C PRO A 92 6.89 13.21 10.19
N VAL A 93 6.59 12.78 8.96
CA VAL A 93 5.59 11.74 8.68
C VAL A 93 6.14 10.70 7.70
N LEU A 94 6.05 9.42 8.11
CA LEU A 94 6.29 8.26 7.25
C LEU A 94 4.98 7.46 7.11
N ILE A 95 4.57 7.17 5.88
CA ILE A 95 3.31 6.47 5.60
C ILE A 95 3.55 5.23 4.74
N GLY A 96 3.33 4.04 5.31
CA GLY A 96 3.32 2.78 4.58
C GLY A 96 2.09 2.66 3.69
N VAL A 97 2.28 2.53 2.38
CA VAL A 97 1.19 2.44 1.40
C VAL A 97 1.23 1.17 0.55
N GLY A 98 2.31 0.40 0.62
CA GLY A 98 2.51 -0.82 -0.14
C GLY A 98 2.17 -0.66 -1.63
N ALA A 99 1.24 -1.49 -2.11
CA ALA A 99 0.87 -1.55 -3.53
C ALA A 99 0.05 -0.34 -4.05
N ALA A 100 -0.24 0.67 -3.22
CA ALA A 100 -0.93 1.88 -3.68
C ALA A 100 -0.19 2.57 -4.85
N PHE A 101 1.14 2.56 -4.81
CA PHE A 101 1.98 3.09 -5.89
C PHE A 101 1.70 2.43 -7.23
N ASP A 102 1.56 1.09 -7.26
CA ASP A 102 1.26 0.37 -8.49
C ASP A 102 -0.08 0.79 -9.11
N PHE A 103 -1.09 1.00 -8.27
CA PHE A 103 -2.41 1.41 -8.73
C PHE A 103 -2.40 2.86 -9.23
N LEU A 104 -1.73 3.77 -8.52
CA LEU A 104 -1.67 5.19 -8.88
C LEU A 104 -0.77 5.45 -10.10
N ALA A 105 0.34 4.71 -10.24
CA ALA A 105 1.18 4.74 -11.44
C ALA A 105 0.50 4.06 -12.65
N GLY A 106 -0.59 3.32 -12.43
CA GLY A 106 -1.31 2.57 -13.46
C GLY A 106 -0.54 1.34 -13.97
N THR A 107 0.38 0.78 -13.17
CA THR A 107 1.05 -0.50 -13.47
C THR A 107 0.20 -1.69 -13.04
N LYS A 108 -0.73 -1.50 -12.10
CA LYS A 108 -1.75 -2.49 -11.74
C LYS A 108 -3.16 -1.96 -11.91
N ARG A 109 -4.07 -2.84 -12.32
CA ARG A 109 -5.50 -2.55 -12.41
C ARG A 109 -6.17 -2.98 -11.11
N GLN A 110 -7.09 -2.15 -10.63
CA GLN A 110 -8.02 -2.56 -9.58
C GLN A 110 -9.13 -3.42 -10.19
N ALA A 111 -9.76 -4.27 -9.37
CA ALA A 111 -10.92 -5.03 -9.79
C ALA A 111 -12.06 -4.07 -10.20
N PRO A 112 -12.93 -4.42 -11.17
CA PRO A 112 -14.13 -3.65 -11.46
C PRO A 112 -14.98 -3.42 -10.19
N LEU A 113 -15.68 -2.27 -10.12
CA LEU A 113 -16.46 -1.89 -8.93
C LEU A 113 -17.49 -2.94 -8.52
N TRP A 114 -18.12 -3.62 -9.48
CA TRP A 114 -19.06 -4.70 -9.16
C TRP A 114 -18.36 -5.87 -8.46
N MET A 115 -17.13 -6.22 -8.84
CA MET A 115 -16.36 -7.26 -8.15
C MET A 115 -15.94 -6.82 -6.76
N GLN A 116 -15.49 -5.57 -6.60
CA GLN A 116 -15.14 -5.02 -5.28
C GLN A 116 -16.34 -5.07 -4.33
N ARG A 117 -17.52 -4.61 -4.78
CA ARG A 117 -18.76 -4.60 -4.00
C ARG A 117 -19.28 -5.99 -3.61
N ASN A 118 -18.96 -7.01 -4.40
CA ASN A 118 -19.34 -8.39 -4.15
C ASN A 118 -18.23 -9.19 -3.42
N GLY A 119 -17.15 -8.55 -2.97
CA GLY A 119 -16.04 -9.25 -2.31
C GLY A 119 -15.22 -10.18 -3.22
N LEU A 120 -15.32 -10.00 -4.54
CA LEU A 120 -14.65 -10.82 -5.57
C LEU A 120 -13.27 -10.27 -5.98
N GLU A 121 -12.73 -9.30 -5.25
CA GLU A 121 -11.42 -8.73 -5.57
C GLU A 121 -10.30 -9.78 -5.50
N TRP A 122 -10.39 -10.75 -4.58
CA TRP A 122 -9.43 -11.85 -4.51
C TRP A 122 -9.43 -12.68 -5.81
N LEU A 123 -10.59 -12.92 -6.41
CA LEU A 123 -10.71 -13.68 -7.65
C LEU A 123 -10.10 -12.90 -8.81
N PHE A 124 -10.39 -11.59 -8.90
CA PHE A 124 -9.77 -10.72 -9.90
C PHE A 124 -8.24 -10.72 -9.79
N ARG A 125 -7.70 -10.60 -8.57
CA ARG A 125 -6.25 -10.64 -8.32
C ARG A 125 -5.66 -11.98 -8.72
N LEU A 126 -6.33 -13.09 -8.38
CA LEU A 126 -5.90 -14.45 -8.76
C LEU A 126 -5.82 -14.61 -10.27
N LEU A 127 -6.82 -14.13 -11.01
CA LEU A 127 -6.84 -14.19 -12.48
C LEU A 127 -5.78 -13.27 -13.11
N SER A 128 -5.47 -12.14 -12.47
CA SER A 128 -4.47 -11.19 -12.95
C SER A 128 -3.03 -11.66 -12.70
N GLU A 129 -2.78 -12.36 -11.58
CA GLU A 129 -1.45 -12.83 -11.17
C GLU A 129 -1.45 -14.31 -10.74
N PRO A 130 -1.89 -15.26 -11.60
CA PRO A 130 -2.17 -16.64 -11.20
C PRO A 130 -0.94 -17.36 -10.68
N ARG A 131 0.23 -17.17 -11.32
CA ARG A 131 1.51 -17.77 -10.90
C ARG A 131 1.93 -17.35 -9.49
N ARG A 132 1.61 -16.11 -9.09
CA ARG A 132 2.00 -15.56 -7.79
C ARG A 132 1.01 -15.94 -6.69
N LEU A 133 -0.29 -15.90 -6.98
CA LEU A 133 -1.33 -15.99 -5.96
C LEU A 133 -1.95 -17.37 -5.78
N TRP A 134 -1.88 -18.26 -6.78
CA TRP A 134 -2.45 -19.62 -6.73
C TRP A 134 -2.08 -20.38 -5.44
N ARG A 135 -0.79 -20.45 -5.11
CA ARG A 135 -0.31 -21.22 -3.93
C ARG A 135 -0.83 -20.65 -2.62
N ARG A 136 -0.95 -19.32 -2.55
CA ARG A 136 -1.39 -18.61 -1.35
C ARG A 136 -2.91 -18.73 -1.20
N TYR A 137 -3.66 -18.44 -2.25
CA TYR A 137 -5.12 -18.42 -2.20
C TYR A 137 -5.72 -19.82 -2.16
N GLY A 138 -5.11 -20.81 -2.82
CA GLY A 138 -5.53 -22.21 -2.71
C GLY A 138 -5.47 -22.76 -1.29
N LYS A 139 -4.67 -22.17 -0.40
CA LYS A 139 -4.62 -22.54 1.02
C LYS A 139 -5.54 -21.66 1.88
N ILE A 140 -5.43 -20.34 1.72
CA ILE A 140 -6.12 -19.38 2.60
C ILE A 140 -7.62 -19.34 2.33
N VAL A 141 -8.05 -19.34 1.06
CA VAL A 141 -9.48 -19.21 0.72
C VAL A 141 -10.30 -20.37 1.30
N PRO A 142 -9.91 -21.66 1.13
CA PRO A 142 -10.64 -22.76 1.75
C PRO A 142 -10.68 -22.68 3.28
N GLN A 143 -9.55 -22.36 3.94
CA GLN A 143 -9.49 -22.21 5.39
C GLN A 143 -10.44 -21.12 5.89
N PHE A 144 -10.46 -19.96 5.21
CA PHE A 144 -11.38 -18.88 5.51
C PHE A 144 -12.83 -19.32 5.33
N MET A 145 -13.16 -19.97 4.20
CA MET A 145 -14.53 -20.42 3.92
C MET A 145 -15.04 -21.41 4.98
N ILE A 146 -14.19 -22.35 5.41
CA ILE A 146 -14.52 -23.29 6.49
C ILE A 146 -14.75 -22.53 7.80
N GLY A 147 -13.82 -21.65 8.19
CA GLY A 147 -13.93 -20.86 9.42
C GLY A 147 -15.17 -19.97 9.45
N ALA A 148 -15.45 -19.26 8.36
CA ALA A 148 -16.63 -18.42 8.20
C ALA A 148 -17.92 -19.24 8.25
N SER A 149 -17.95 -20.42 7.60
CA SER A 149 -19.11 -21.31 7.62
C SER A 149 -19.40 -21.84 9.03
N LEU A 150 -18.37 -22.29 9.75
CA LEU A 150 -18.49 -22.72 11.15
C LEU A 150 -18.97 -21.59 12.07
N GLN A 151 -18.50 -20.37 11.84
CA GLN A 151 -18.94 -19.20 12.60
C GLN A 151 -20.43 -18.89 12.36
N LEU A 152 -20.89 -18.92 11.10
CA LEU A 152 -22.29 -18.69 10.75
C LEU A 152 -23.20 -19.78 11.32
N LEU A 153 -22.77 -21.04 11.31
CA LEU A 153 -23.52 -22.15 11.91
C LEU A 153 -23.63 -22.01 13.44
N ARG A 154 -22.55 -21.60 14.12
CA ARG A 154 -22.57 -21.35 15.58
C ARG A 154 -23.41 -20.13 15.97
N GLY A 155 -23.41 -19.08 15.16
CA GLY A 155 -24.20 -17.87 15.40
C GLY A 155 -25.71 -18.09 15.27
N LYS A 156 -26.15 -18.99 14.38
CA LYS A 156 -27.56 -19.39 14.27
C LYS A 156 -28.06 -20.14 15.51
N ASN A 157 -27.25 -21.08 16.02
CA ASN A 157 -27.59 -21.87 17.21
C ASN A 157 -27.68 -21.03 18.50
N ALA A 158 -26.98 -19.90 18.59
CA ALA A 158 -27.06 -18.99 19.74
C ALA A 158 -28.31 -18.09 19.72
N SER A 159 -28.94 -17.88 18.56
CA SER A 159 -30.15 -17.05 18.45
C SER A 159 -31.45 -17.79 18.82
N GLU A 160 -31.43 -19.12 18.88
CA GLU A 160 -32.59 -19.96 19.22
C GLU A 160 -32.75 -20.22 20.73
N THR A 161 -31.81 -19.77 21.57
CA THR A 161 -31.80 -20.06 23.03
C THR A 161 -32.19 -18.88 23.93
N THR A 162 -32.72 -17.79 23.38
CA THR A 162 -33.27 -16.70 24.22
C THR A 162 -34.73 -17.00 24.56
N PRO A 163 -35.11 -17.30 25.82
CA PRO A 163 -36.51 -17.43 26.18
C PRO A 163 -37.18 -16.05 26.03
N LYS A 164 -38.28 -15.99 25.29
CA LYS A 164 -39.15 -14.82 25.27
C LYS A 164 -39.73 -14.65 26.69
N ILE A 165 -39.40 -13.55 27.34
CA ILE A 165 -40.09 -13.05 28.54
C ILE A 165 -41.29 -12.25 28.06
#